data_AF-A0A6F8YKJ3-F1
#
_entry.id   AF-A0A6F8YKJ3-F1
#
_cell.length_a   1.000
_cell.length_b   1.000
_cell.length_c   1.000
_cell.angle_alpha   90.00
_cell.angle_beta   90.00
_cell.angle_gamma   90.00
#
_symmetry.space_group_name_H-M   'P 1'
#
loop_
_entity.id
_entity.type
_entity.pdbx_description
1 polymer ?
#
loop_
_entity_poly.entity_id
_entity_poly.type
_entity_poly.pdbx_seq_one_letter_code
_entity_poly.pdbx_strand_id
1 'polypeptide(L)'
;MAEAQGSKGREKLPQTCRSRHPHLGAFYPGCQARPVLIMMGASNLWFPSTQSIIVMPRSDAEKKEVLADHLRVELGIDQIKQFGDQIPVIRALASARNIDVSGLADADIAAAVAEVLAPPESEEAREERRANWDPIELLIPEWRYLQKPALFPEQQNNTGLMVTEMQRGPDLHPYIARVVGVNRMKRVNAVLGFTRLDEMDRVNDLASRLVDLTRNGKPAWVPATEDRGEGIFLQFDLDAVAKWEVRVEGTALWEAHRESHRRNFARRFSETSKIVNPDTRLPSPRYWLVHTFSHILIREMAMYSGYGAASLTERIYAWSEAPQREAAAGLLICTTASDSEGTLGGLVALSEPGRLQGIVLSALRRAARCSSDPVCAMRTPADPEDFLHGAACHTCCFASETSCEKANRFLDRRLLIDIPTANGPTVPGFFGSAHGI
;
A
#
# COMPACT_ATOMS: atom_id res chain seq x y z
N MET A 1 5.79 29.30 27.33
CA MET A 1 5.64 27.94 26.76
C MET A 1 6.18 26.85 27.67
N ALA A 2 7.35 27.03 28.32
CA ALA A 2 7.89 26.05 29.27
C ALA A 2 6.88 25.64 30.37
N GLU A 3 6.08 26.59 30.87
CA GLU A 3 5.05 26.30 31.88
C GLU A 3 3.91 25.40 31.40
N ALA A 4 3.67 25.28 30.10
CA ALA A 4 2.61 24.44 29.52
C ALA A 4 3.11 23.03 29.15
N GLN A 5 4.41 22.75 29.33
CA GLN A 5 5.03 21.47 28.99
C GLN A 5 5.04 20.51 30.20
N GLY A 6 5.05 19.21 29.90
CA GLY A 6 5.06 18.15 30.90
C GLY A 6 3.70 17.92 31.58
N SER A 7 3.65 16.93 32.48
CA SER A 7 2.43 16.54 33.19
C SER A 7 1.82 17.69 34.01
N LYS A 8 2.67 18.43 34.73
CA LYS A 8 2.25 19.63 35.48
C LYS A 8 1.77 20.77 34.58
N GLY A 9 2.40 20.97 33.42
CA GLY A 9 1.99 22.00 32.47
C GLY A 9 0.63 21.72 31.83
N ARG A 10 0.24 20.44 31.71
CA ARG A 10 -1.10 20.04 31.24
C ARG A 10 -2.23 20.59 32.13
N GLU A 11 -1.98 20.82 33.43
CA GLU A 11 -2.93 21.44 34.36
C GLU A 11 -3.12 22.93 34.12
N LYS A 12 -2.13 23.60 33.52
CA LYS A 12 -2.17 25.03 33.20
C LYS A 12 -2.84 25.33 31.86
N LEU A 13 -3.11 24.31 31.03
CA LEU A 13 -3.87 24.47 29.80
C LEU A 13 -5.37 24.68 30.11
N PRO A 14 -6.13 25.33 29.21
CA PRO A 14 -7.59 25.35 29.32
C PRO A 14 -8.12 23.94 29.51
N GLN A 15 -9.06 23.73 30.45
CA GLN A 15 -9.54 22.38 30.76
C GLN A 15 -10.47 21.83 29.68
N THR A 16 -11.09 22.71 28.89
CA THR A 16 -12.03 22.36 27.84
C THR A 16 -11.59 22.87 26.47
N CYS A 17 -11.87 22.08 25.44
CA CYS A 17 -11.63 22.44 24.06
C CYS A 17 -12.56 23.58 23.64
N ARG A 18 -11.99 24.61 22.99
CA ARG A 18 -12.79 25.68 22.35
C ARG A 18 -13.60 25.19 21.14
N SER A 19 -13.45 23.92 20.77
CA SER A 19 -14.11 23.28 19.63
C SER A 19 -13.87 23.97 18.28
N ARG A 20 -12.70 24.60 18.13
CA ARG A 20 -12.28 25.24 16.87
C ARG A 20 -11.70 24.20 15.91
N HIS A 21 -12.15 24.22 14.67
CA HIS A 21 -11.59 23.45 13.56
C HIS A 21 -10.82 24.42 12.64
N PRO A 22 -9.48 24.49 12.74
CA PRO A 22 -8.70 25.51 12.02
C PRO A 22 -8.82 25.42 10.50
N HIS A 23 -8.84 24.21 9.93
CA HIS A 23 -8.93 23.97 8.50
C HIS A 23 -10.32 24.32 7.91
N LEU A 24 -11.39 24.27 8.72
CA LEU A 24 -12.73 24.71 8.29
C LEU A 24 -13.02 26.17 8.64
N GLY A 25 -12.17 26.82 9.44
CA GLY A 25 -12.46 28.14 10.00
C GLY A 25 -13.78 28.18 10.79
N ALA A 26 -14.14 27.09 11.47
CA ALA A 26 -15.43 26.90 12.12
C ALA A 26 -15.29 26.50 13.61
N PHE A 27 -16.38 26.67 14.36
CA PHE A 27 -16.54 26.21 15.74
C PHE A 27 -17.78 25.32 15.82
N TYR A 28 -17.65 24.12 16.37
CA TYR A 28 -18.78 23.21 16.59
C TYR A 28 -19.05 23.08 18.09
N PRO A 29 -20.25 23.35 18.60
CA PRO A 29 -20.50 23.28 20.04
C PRO A 29 -20.36 21.84 20.59
N GLY A 30 -19.96 21.70 21.86
CA GLY A 30 -20.09 20.44 22.60
C GLY A 30 -18.81 19.62 22.81
N CYS A 31 -17.62 20.07 22.39
CA CYS A 31 -16.38 19.33 22.68
C CYS A 31 -15.97 19.53 24.16
N GLN A 32 -16.00 18.44 24.93
CA GLN A 32 -15.53 18.42 26.33
C GLN A 32 -14.11 17.85 26.48
N ALA A 33 -13.42 17.61 25.36
CA ALA A 33 -12.06 17.08 25.38
C ALA A 33 -11.07 18.09 25.96
N ARG A 34 -10.02 17.59 26.62
CA ARG A 34 -8.95 18.41 27.19
C ARG A 34 -7.85 18.66 26.14
N PRO A 35 -7.46 19.92 25.88
CA PRO A 35 -6.42 20.22 24.92
C PRO A 35 -5.05 19.72 25.38
N VAL A 36 -4.20 19.40 24.41
CA VAL A 36 -2.79 19.02 24.59
C VAL A 36 -1.92 20.02 23.86
N LEU A 37 -0.79 20.40 24.46
CA LEU A 37 0.18 21.28 23.84
C LEU A 37 0.90 20.56 22.69
N ILE A 38 0.96 21.19 21.53
CA ILE A 38 1.78 20.77 20.40
C ILE A 38 2.47 22.00 19.78
N MET A 39 3.72 21.85 19.34
CA MET A 39 4.46 22.94 18.71
C MET A 39 3.90 23.24 17.31
N MET A 40 3.78 24.52 16.97
CA MET A 40 3.43 24.93 15.61
C MET A 40 4.56 24.52 14.67
N GLY A 41 4.29 23.57 13.77
CA GLY A 41 5.29 22.97 12.86
C GLY A 41 5.76 21.57 13.24
N ALA A 42 5.22 20.97 14.32
CA ALA A 42 5.49 19.56 14.61
C ALA A 42 4.99 18.67 13.45
N SER A 43 5.83 17.75 12.99
CA SER A 43 5.50 16.86 11.86
C SER A 43 4.33 15.92 12.13
N ASN A 44 3.99 15.68 13.40
CA ASN A 44 2.83 14.90 13.81
C ASN A 44 1.53 15.71 13.96
N LEU A 45 1.51 16.96 13.50
CA LEU A 45 0.34 17.82 13.61
C LEU A 45 -0.75 17.46 12.57
N TRP A 46 -0.33 17.04 11.38
CA TRP A 46 -1.19 16.69 10.25
C TRP A 46 -0.62 15.47 9.53
N PHE A 47 -1.40 14.40 9.45
CA PHE A 47 -1.03 13.21 8.68
C PHE A 47 -1.99 13.08 7.51
N PRO A 48 -1.51 13.12 6.26
CA PRO A 48 -2.39 12.97 5.11
C PRO A 48 -3.01 11.57 5.10
N SER A 49 -4.26 11.50 4.67
CA SER A 49 -4.91 10.27 4.24
C SER A 49 -4.95 10.26 2.74
N THR A 50 -4.16 9.38 2.14
CA THR A 50 -4.11 9.22 0.69
C THR A 50 -4.39 7.78 0.32
N GLN A 51 -5.07 7.58 -0.80
CA GLN A 51 -5.23 6.28 -1.41
C GLN A 51 -4.67 6.33 -2.82
N SER A 52 -3.98 5.26 -3.22
CA SER A 52 -3.49 5.11 -4.59
C SER A 52 -3.89 3.79 -5.20
N ILE A 53 -4.26 3.82 -6.47
CA ILE A 53 -4.62 2.65 -7.27
C ILE A 53 -3.93 2.73 -8.63
N ILE A 54 -3.60 1.57 -9.18
CA ILE A 54 -3.23 1.44 -10.59
C ILE A 54 -4.52 1.18 -11.37
N VAL A 55 -4.71 1.91 -12.46
CA VAL A 55 -5.92 1.79 -13.28
C VAL A 55 -5.84 0.52 -14.12
N MET A 56 -6.40 -0.55 -13.57
CA MET A 56 -6.41 -1.87 -14.19
C MET A 56 -7.52 -2.00 -15.25
N PRO A 57 -7.26 -2.71 -16.36
CA PRO A 57 -8.31 -3.17 -17.27
C PRO A 57 -9.28 -4.08 -16.52
N ARG A 58 -10.56 -3.87 -16.78
CA ARG A 58 -11.61 -4.74 -16.25
C ARG A 58 -11.85 -5.89 -17.23
N SER A 59 -11.88 -7.11 -16.72
CA SER A 59 -12.44 -8.26 -17.42
C SER A 59 -13.95 -8.07 -17.66
N ASP A 60 -14.54 -8.85 -18.56
CA ASP A 60 -15.98 -8.73 -18.83
C ASP A 60 -16.83 -9.10 -17.60
N ALA A 61 -16.36 -10.01 -16.75
CA ALA A 61 -17.01 -10.31 -15.47
C ALA A 61 -16.98 -9.09 -14.53
N GLU A 62 -15.81 -8.45 -14.39
CA GLU A 62 -15.68 -7.24 -13.56
C GLU A 62 -16.51 -6.08 -14.14
N LYS A 63 -16.54 -5.89 -15.47
CA LYS A 63 -17.41 -4.88 -16.10
C LYS A 63 -18.89 -5.09 -15.76
N LYS A 64 -19.35 -6.34 -15.64
CA LYS A 64 -20.72 -6.68 -15.24
C LYS A 64 -20.96 -6.32 -13.76
N GLU A 65 -20.03 -6.66 -12.87
CA GLU A 65 -20.13 -6.34 -11.44
C GLU A 65 -20.21 -4.83 -11.20
N VAL A 66 -19.42 -4.02 -11.91
CA VAL A 66 -19.46 -2.55 -11.72
C VAL A 66 -20.56 -1.85 -12.53
N LEU A 67 -21.27 -2.57 -13.40
CA LEU A 67 -22.30 -1.95 -14.25
C LEU A 67 -23.40 -1.30 -13.40
N ALA A 68 -23.82 -1.95 -12.32
CA ALA A 68 -24.81 -1.42 -11.40
C ALA A 68 -24.37 -0.06 -10.82
N ASP A 69 -23.13 0.04 -10.35
CA ASP A 69 -22.59 1.30 -9.82
C ASP A 69 -22.53 2.41 -10.87
N HIS A 70 -22.08 2.11 -12.09
CA HIS A 70 -22.04 3.08 -13.19
C HIS A 70 -23.45 3.57 -13.56
N LEU A 71 -24.42 2.66 -13.69
CA LEU A 71 -25.81 3.01 -13.96
C LEU A 71 -26.37 3.89 -12.83
N ARG A 72 -26.11 3.53 -11.56
CA ARG A 72 -26.54 4.30 -10.39
C ARG A 72 -25.98 5.71 -10.37
N VAL A 73 -24.70 5.90 -10.71
CA VAL A 73 -24.03 7.21 -10.69
C VAL A 73 -24.44 8.09 -11.88
N GLU A 74 -24.44 7.54 -13.09
CA GLU A 74 -24.59 8.33 -14.33
C GLU A 74 -26.05 8.53 -14.76
N LEU A 75 -26.93 7.58 -14.48
CA LEU A 75 -28.37 7.66 -14.81
C LEU A 75 -29.21 8.10 -13.61
N GLY A 76 -28.75 7.77 -12.39
CA GLY A 76 -29.50 8.02 -11.17
C GLY A 76 -30.62 7.01 -10.95
N ILE A 77 -30.99 6.83 -9.68
CA ILE A 77 -31.97 5.82 -9.25
C ILE A 77 -33.36 6.10 -9.85
N ASP A 78 -33.76 7.36 -10.00
CA ASP A 78 -35.09 7.72 -10.49
C ASP A 78 -35.30 7.34 -11.96
N GLN A 79 -34.30 7.55 -12.82
CA GLN A 79 -34.37 7.13 -14.22
C GLN A 79 -34.41 5.60 -14.33
N ILE A 80 -33.63 4.90 -13.50
CA ILE A 80 -33.62 3.44 -13.50
C ILE A 80 -34.94 2.87 -12.96
N LYS A 81 -35.57 3.51 -11.96
CA LYS A 81 -36.93 3.15 -11.52
C LYS A 81 -37.97 3.35 -12.61
N GLN A 82 -37.83 4.41 -13.40
CA GLN A 82 -38.80 4.75 -14.45
C GLN A 82 -38.68 3.83 -15.68
N PHE A 83 -37.47 3.44 -16.05
CA PHE A 83 -37.19 2.73 -17.31
C PHE A 83 -36.54 1.35 -17.13
N GLY A 84 -36.41 0.84 -15.91
CA GLY A 84 -35.67 -0.38 -15.61
C GLY A 84 -36.16 -1.63 -16.33
N ASP A 85 -37.46 -1.72 -16.58
CA ASP A 85 -38.07 -2.84 -17.34
C ASP A 85 -37.87 -2.72 -18.86
N GLN A 86 -37.36 -1.58 -19.34
CA GLN A 86 -37.16 -1.27 -20.76
C GLN A 86 -35.67 -1.30 -21.10
N ILE A 87 -35.11 -2.51 -21.23
CA ILE A 87 -33.68 -2.72 -21.54
C ILE A 87 -33.20 -1.91 -22.77
N PRO A 88 -33.95 -1.78 -23.88
CA PRO A 88 -33.53 -0.93 -25.00
C PRO A 88 -33.36 0.55 -24.61
N VAL A 89 -34.19 1.06 -23.70
CA VAL A 89 -34.11 2.43 -23.19
C VAL A 89 -32.90 2.59 -22.27
N ILE A 90 -32.68 1.63 -21.36
CA ILE A 90 -31.47 1.62 -20.50
C ILE A 90 -30.20 1.60 -21.35
N ARG A 91 -30.17 0.81 -22.43
CA ARG A 91 -29.03 0.75 -23.36
C ARG A 91 -28.78 2.09 -24.05
N ALA A 92 -29.84 2.77 -24.51
CA ALA A 92 -29.73 4.09 -25.13
C ALA A 92 -29.25 5.16 -24.13
N LEU A 93 -29.79 5.15 -22.91
CA LEU A 93 -29.38 6.06 -21.84
C LEU A 93 -27.92 5.85 -21.42
N ALA A 94 -27.51 4.59 -21.24
CA ALA A 94 -26.13 4.22 -20.94
C ALA A 94 -25.17 4.72 -22.02
N SER A 95 -25.50 4.48 -23.31
CA SER A 95 -24.69 4.96 -24.44
C SER A 95 -24.61 6.49 -24.49
N ALA A 96 -25.70 7.20 -24.22
CA ALA A 96 -25.72 8.67 -24.14
C ALA A 96 -24.86 9.25 -23.01
N ARG A 97 -24.55 8.43 -21.99
CA ARG A 97 -23.63 8.75 -20.88
C ARG A 97 -22.25 8.13 -21.03
N ASN A 98 -21.87 7.67 -22.21
CA ASN A 98 -20.58 7.03 -22.50
C ASN A 98 -20.32 5.76 -21.66
N ILE A 99 -21.38 5.07 -21.23
CA ILE A 99 -21.26 3.74 -20.63
C ILE A 99 -21.34 2.72 -21.77
N ASP A 100 -20.23 2.02 -22.02
CA ASP A 100 -20.18 0.97 -23.04
C ASP A 100 -20.90 -0.29 -22.56
N VAL A 101 -22.06 -0.55 -23.16
CA VAL A 101 -22.88 -1.74 -22.95
C VAL A 101 -23.00 -2.60 -24.22
N SER A 102 -22.29 -2.23 -25.30
CA SER A 102 -22.50 -2.77 -26.66
C SER A 102 -22.26 -4.28 -26.78
N GLY A 103 -21.51 -4.89 -25.86
CA GLY A 103 -21.26 -6.34 -25.80
C GLY A 103 -21.99 -7.10 -24.68
N LEU A 104 -22.85 -6.45 -23.91
CA LEU A 104 -23.53 -7.08 -22.77
C LEU A 104 -24.87 -7.70 -23.17
N ALA A 105 -25.16 -8.89 -22.63
CA ALA A 105 -26.46 -9.53 -22.83
C ALA A 105 -27.55 -8.77 -22.05
N ASP A 106 -28.78 -8.78 -22.55
CA ASP A 106 -29.89 -8.10 -21.89
C ASP A 106 -30.14 -8.62 -20.47
N ALA A 107 -29.84 -9.90 -20.22
CA ALA A 107 -29.88 -10.49 -18.88
C ALA A 107 -28.86 -9.86 -17.91
N ASP A 108 -27.66 -9.50 -18.40
CA ASP A 108 -26.64 -8.84 -17.58
C ASP A 108 -27.06 -7.41 -17.22
N ILE A 109 -27.65 -6.68 -18.18
CA ILE A 109 -28.18 -5.34 -17.96
C ILE A 109 -29.37 -5.39 -17.00
N ALA A 110 -30.27 -6.36 -17.16
CA ALA A 110 -31.40 -6.56 -16.26
C ALA A 110 -30.93 -6.90 -14.83
N ALA A 111 -29.90 -7.74 -14.68
CA ALA A 111 -29.32 -8.04 -13.38
C ALA A 111 -28.72 -6.79 -12.73
N ALA A 112 -27.96 -5.98 -13.47
CA ALA A 112 -27.40 -4.74 -12.96
C ALA A 112 -28.50 -3.72 -12.59
N VAL A 113 -29.56 -3.60 -13.39
CA VAL A 113 -30.72 -2.76 -13.06
C VAL A 113 -31.41 -3.25 -11.79
N ALA A 114 -31.63 -4.55 -11.65
CA ALA A 114 -32.23 -5.15 -10.46
C ALA A 114 -31.37 -4.88 -9.21
N GLU A 115 -30.04 -4.93 -9.33
CA GLU A 115 -29.11 -4.57 -8.27
C GLU A 115 -29.17 -3.08 -7.90
N VAL A 116 -29.32 -2.18 -8.88
CA VAL A 116 -29.53 -0.76 -8.61
C VAL A 116 -30.84 -0.49 -7.87
N LEU A 117 -31.89 -1.23 -8.21
CA LEU A 117 -33.22 -1.13 -7.62
C LEU A 117 -33.35 -1.86 -6.28
N ALA A 118 -32.41 -2.77 -5.96
CA ALA A 118 -32.37 -3.43 -4.67
C ALA A 118 -32.28 -2.38 -3.55
N PRO A 119 -32.97 -2.61 -2.42
CA PRO A 119 -32.87 -1.70 -1.29
C PRO A 119 -31.40 -1.53 -0.89
N PRO A 120 -30.96 -0.31 -0.56
CA PRO A 120 -29.59 -0.10 -0.14
C PRO A 120 -29.30 -0.98 1.08
N GLU A 121 -28.06 -1.43 1.17
CA GLU A 121 -27.56 -2.09 2.38
C GLU A 121 -27.93 -1.26 3.62
N SER A 122 -28.37 -1.92 4.70
CA SER A 122 -28.70 -1.22 5.93
C SER A 122 -27.48 -0.45 6.45
N GLU A 123 -27.70 0.65 7.18
CA GLU A 123 -26.58 1.40 7.74
C GLU A 123 -25.74 0.52 8.69
N GLU A 124 -26.34 -0.41 9.44
CA GLU A 124 -25.59 -1.33 10.30
C GLU A 124 -24.65 -2.24 9.50
N ALA A 125 -25.14 -2.87 8.43
CA ALA A 125 -24.33 -3.74 7.58
C ALA A 125 -23.21 -2.95 6.87
N ARG A 126 -23.51 -1.71 6.45
CA ARG A 126 -22.54 -0.80 5.83
C ARG A 126 -21.45 -0.35 6.81
N GLU A 127 -21.78 -0.19 8.08
CA GLU A 127 -20.84 0.12 9.16
C GLU A 127 -19.97 -1.09 9.51
N GLU A 128 -20.56 -2.28 9.60
CA GLU A 128 -19.84 -3.52 9.87
C GLU A 128 -18.83 -3.83 8.76
N ARG A 129 -19.24 -3.73 7.49
CA ARG A 129 -18.34 -3.88 6.34
C ARG A 129 -17.17 -2.90 6.38
N ARG A 130 -17.43 -1.64 6.72
CA ARG A 130 -16.38 -0.61 6.86
C ARG A 130 -15.45 -0.86 8.05
N ALA A 131 -15.97 -1.41 9.14
CA ALA A 131 -15.16 -1.77 10.31
C ALA A 131 -14.21 -2.93 10.03
N ASN A 132 -14.62 -3.86 9.15
CA ASN A 132 -13.87 -5.06 8.81
C ASN A 132 -13.06 -4.95 7.51
N TRP A 133 -13.05 -3.78 6.88
CA TRP A 133 -12.37 -3.57 5.60
C TRP A 133 -10.84 -3.72 5.75
N ASP A 134 -10.26 -4.58 4.92
CA ASP A 134 -8.82 -4.79 4.83
C ASP A 134 -8.23 -3.94 3.69
N PRO A 135 -7.24 -3.05 3.94
CA PRO A 135 -6.57 -2.30 2.89
C PRO A 135 -6.00 -3.15 1.74
N ILE A 136 -5.71 -4.43 1.99
CA ILE A 136 -5.26 -5.39 0.98
C ILE A 136 -6.32 -5.58 -0.12
N GLU A 137 -7.62 -5.39 0.16
CA GLU A 137 -8.69 -5.56 -0.82
C GLU A 137 -8.50 -4.69 -2.07
N LEU A 138 -7.89 -3.49 -1.94
CA LEU A 138 -7.58 -2.64 -3.08
C LEU A 138 -6.42 -3.15 -3.94
N LEU A 139 -5.55 -3.99 -3.39
CA LEU A 139 -4.40 -4.57 -4.07
C LEU A 139 -4.75 -5.89 -4.77
N ILE A 140 -5.83 -6.56 -4.37
CA ILE A 140 -6.24 -7.87 -4.92
C ILE A 140 -6.50 -7.82 -6.43
N PRO A 141 -7.27 -6.84 -6.98
CA PRO A 141 -7.51 -6.77 -8.41
C PRO A 141 -6.22 -6.60 -9.21
N GLU A 142 -5.30 -5.79 -8.69
CA GLU A 142 -4.00 -5.54 -9.30
C GLU A 142 -3.13 -6.80 -9.32
N TRP A 143 -3.06 -7.51 -8.20
CA TRP A 143 -2.38 -8.81 -8.11
C TRP A 143 -2.97 -9.82 -9.09
N ARG A 144 -4.30 -10.00 -9.09
CA ARG A 144 -5.01 -10.93 -9.98
C ARG A 144 -4.77 -10.64 -11.46
N TYR A 145 -4.71 -9.37 -11.85
CA TYR A 145 -4.38 -8.98 -13.22
C TYR A 145 -2.95 -9.39 -13.58
N LEU A 146 -1.97 -9.12 -12.71
CA LEU A 146 -0.56 -9.47 -12.91
C LEU A 146 -0.30 -10.99 -12.94
N GLN A 147 -1.24 -11.80 -12.43
CA GLN A 147 -1.21 -13.26 -12.54
C GLN A 147 -1.66 -13.81 -13.90
N LYS A 148 -2.18 -12.98 -14.82
CA LYS A 148 -2.78 -13.44 -16.08
C LYS A 148 -1.99 -12.98 -17.31
N PRO A 149 -0.82 -13.57 -17.62
CA PRO A 149 -0.04 -13.18 -18.79
C PRO A 149 -0.78 -13.32 -20.13
N ALA A 150 -1.78 -14.20 -20.22
CA ALA A 150 -2.65 -14.29 -21.40
C ALA A 150 -3.47 -13.01 -21.67
N LEU A 151 -3.63 -12.14 -20.67
CA LEU A 151 -4.31 -10.85 -20.79
C LEU A 151 -3.35 -9.70 -21.10
N PHE A 152 -2.04 -9.96 -21.28
CA PHE A 152 -1.05 -8.92 -21.52
C PHE A 152 -1.04 -8.55 -23.01
N PRO A 153 -1.57 -7.38 -23.38
CA PRO A 153 -1.59 -6.98 -24.77
C PRO A 153 -0.19 -6.52 -25.21
N GLU A 154 0.16 -6.79 -26.47
CA GLU A 154 1.37 -6.23 -27.10
C GLU A 154 1.30 -4.70 -27.29
N GLN A 155 0.13 -4.09 -27.04
CA GLN A 155 -0.13 -2.67 -27.18
C GLN A 155 -0.94 -2.13 -26.00
N GLN A 156 -0.93 -0.81 -25.82
CA GLN A 156 -1.71 -0.14 -24.78
C GLN A 156 -3.20 -0.45 -24.90
N ASN A 157 -3.81 -0.85 -23.79
CA ASN A 157 -5.26 -1.02 -23.70
C ASN A 157 -6.00 0.31 -23.41
N ASN A 158 -7.32 0.22 -23.32
CA ASN A 158 -8.20 1.37 -23.05
C ASN A 158 -7.95 2.06 -21.69
N THR A 159 -7.32 1.42 -20.71
CA THR A 159 -6.99 2.05 -19.41
C THR A 159 -5.63 2.73 -19.41
N GLY A 160 -4.83 2.53 -20.45
CA GLY A 160 -3.47 3.03 -20.54
C GLY A 160 -2.42 2.13 -19.90
N LEU A 161 -2.79 0.91 -19.56
CA LEU A 161 -1.86 -0.10 -19.08
C LEU A 161 -1.26 -0.89 -20.25
N MET A 162 0.05 -1.13 -20.22
CA MET A 162 0.76 -2.01 -21.13
C MET A 162 1.79 -2.78 -20.31
N VAL A 163 1.69 -4.10 -20.33
CA VAL A 163 2.52 -5.00 -19.55
C VAL A 163 3.04 -6.11 -20.45
N THR A 164 4.26 -6.59 -20.17
CA THR A 164 4.92 -7.62 -20.97
C THR A 164 5.50 -8.68 -20.05
N GLU A 165 5.20 -9.95 -20.31
CA GLU A 165 5.87 -11.06 -19.62
C GLU A 165 7.34 -11.11 -20.08
N MET A 166 8.27 -11.03 -19.13
CA MET A 166 9.69 -11.06 -19.43
C MET A 166 10.24 -12.45 -19.13
N GLN A 167 11.18 -12.90 -19.97
CA GLN A 167 11.96 -14.10 -19.65
C GLN A 167 12.83 -13.83 -18.42
N ARG A 168 13.03 -14.87 -17.61
CA ARG A 168 13.99 -14.81 -16.52
C ARG A 168 15.40 -14.95 -17.06
N GLY A 169 16.33 -14.20 -16.47
CA GLY A 169 17.75 -14.48 -16.69
C GLY A 169 18.11 -15.89 -16.19
N PRO A 170 19.02 -16.61 -16.85
CA PRO A 170 19.36 -17.99 -16.50
C PRO A 170 19.92 -18.16 -15.08
N ASP A 171 20.61 -17.13 -14.55
CA ASP A 171 21.17 -17.13 -13.19
C ASP A 171 20.35 -16.23 -12.24
N LEU A 172 19.16 -15.77 -12.65
CA LEU A 172 18.25 -15.10 -11.74
C LEU A 172 17.74 -16.13 -10.72
N HIS A 173 17.94 -15.83 -9.44
CA HIS A 173 17.63 -16.74 -8.34
C HIS A 173 16.26 -17.43 -8.52
N PRO A 174 16.16 -18.78 -8.38
CA PRO A 174 14.95 -19.54 -8.70
C PRO A 174 13.71 -19.10 -7.93
N TYR A 175 13.90 -18.54 -6.73
CA TYR A 175 12.79 -18.02 -5.92
C TYR A 175 12.18 -16.72 -6.44
N ILE A 176 12.77 -16.08 -7.45
CA ILE A 176 12.10 -15.02 -8.23
C ILE A 176 11.45 -15.72 -9.41
N ALA A 177 10.18 -16.10 -9.24
CA ALA A 177 9.46 -16.99 -10.12
C ALA A 177 9.03 -16.32 -11.44
N ARG A 178 8.69 -15.02 -11.41
CA ARG A 178 8.24 -14.28 -12.61
C ARG A 178 8.71 -12.82 -12.61
N VAL A 179 8.85 -12.29 -13.82
CA VAL A 179 9.22 -10.92 -14.11
C VAL A 179 8.23 -10.37 -15.13
N VAL A 180 7.61 -9.23 -14.81
CA VAL A 180 6.71 -8.52 -15.71
C VAL A 180 7.21 -7.09 -15.88
N GLY A 181 7.48 -6.70 -17.11
CA GLY A 181 7.74 -5.30 -17.46
C GLY A 181 6.43 -4.55 -17.51
N VAL A 182 6.32 -3.43 -16.80
CA VAL A 182 5.18 -2.53 -16.88
C VAL A 182 5.60 -1.35 -17.76
N ASN A 183 5.35 -1.46 -19.06
CA ASN A 183 5.79 -0.50 -20.07
C ASN A 183 5.05 0.83 -19.96
N ARG A 184 3.75 0.78 -19.64
CA ARG A 184 2.92 1.94 -19.38
C ARG A 184 1.93 1.59 -18.30
N MET A 185 1.70 2.51 -17.38
CA MET A 185 0.64 2.41 -16.40
C MET A 185 0.10 3.81 -16.09
N LYS A 186 -1.13 3.81 -15.62
CA LYS A 186 -1.77 4.98 -15.04
C LYS A 186 -2.02 4.73 -13.55
N ARG A 187 -1.55 5.63 -12.70
CA ARG A 187 -1.77 5.63 -11.26
C ARG A 187 -2.68 6.80 -10.91
N VAL A 188 -3.69 6.54 -10.10
CA VAL A 188 -4.54 7.58 -9.54
C VAL A 188 -4.24 7.70 -8.06
N ASN A 189 -3.93 8.91 -7.61
CA ASN A 189 -3.68 9.24 -6.22
C ASN A 189 -4.77 10.19 -5.73
N ALA A 190 -5.48 9.85 -4.66
CA ALA A 190 -6.55 10.67 -4.10
C ALA A 190 -6.25 11.05 -2.65
N VAL A 191 -6.49 12.31 -2.31
CA VAL A 191 -6.42 12.79 -0.92
C VAL A 191 -7.80 12.63 -0.29
N LEU A 192 -7.94 11.63 0.58
CA LEU A 192 -9.20 11.29 1.24
C LEU A 192 -9.47 12.18 2.46
N GLY A 193 -8.42 12.77 3.04
CA GLY A 193 -8.52 13.55 4.25
C GLY A 193 -7.17 13.68 4.95
N PHE A 194 -7.22 13.94 6.25
CA PHE A 194 -6.06 13.87 7.12
C PHE A 194 -6.52 13.52 8.54
N THR A 195 -5.60 12.99 9.35
CA THR A 195 -5.75 12.89 10.79
C THR A 195 -4.85 13.91 11.48
N ARG A 196 -5.08 14.17 12.76
CA ARG A 196 -4.23 15.04 13.58
C ARG A 196 -3.78 14.26 14.80
N LEU A 197 -2.51 14.44 15.20
CA LEU A 197 -1.85 13.78 16.34
C LEU A 197 -1.65 12.27 16.18
N ASP A 198 -2.69 11.56 15.76
CA ASP A 198 -2.71 10.12 15.60
C ASP A 198 -2.56 9.75 14.11
N GLU A 199 -1.41 9.20 13.75
CA GLU A 199 -1.13 8.64 12.42
C GLU A 199 -2.03 7.43 12.13
N MET A 200 -2.30 7.14 10.85
CA MET A 200 -3.24 6.08 10.44
C MET A 200 -2.91 4.70 11.03
N ASP A 201 -1.63 4.37 11.14
CA ASP A 201 -1.16 3.10 11.72
C ASP A 201 -1.34 3.02 13.25
N ARG A 202 -1.67 4.13 13.94
CA ARG A 202 -1.79 4.21 15.40
C ARG A 202 -3.22 4.07 15.91
N VAL A 203 -4.18 3.91 15.01
CA VAL A 203 -5.62 3.99 15.31
C VAL A 203 -6.40 2.89 14.59
N ASN A 204 -7.36 2.28 15.30
CA ASN A 204 -8.22 1.24 14.74
C ASN A 204 -9.56 1.77 14.21
N ASP A 205 -9.82 3.04 14.45
CA ASP A 205 -11.05 3.75 14.16
C ASP A 205 -10.76 4.90 13.17
N LEU A 206 -9.95 4.59 12.16
CA LEU A 206 -9.46 5.57 11.18
C LEU A 206 -10.59 6.37 10.54
N ALA A 207 -11.66 5.68 10.13
CA ALA A 207 -12.83 6.28 9.51
C ALA A 207 -13.52 7.33 10.40
N SER A 208 -13.47 7.19 11.73
CA SER A 208 -14.00 8.19 12.68
C SER A 208 -12.98 9.24 13.09
N ARG A 209 -11.70 9.08 12.74
CA ARG A 209 -10.63 10.05 13.03
C ARG A 209 -10.23 10.91 11.84
N LEU A 210 -10.61 10.49 10.64
CA LEU A 210 -10.55 11.33 9.45
C LEU A 210 -11.30 12.62 9.74
N VAL A 211 -10.57 13.73 9.69
CA VAL A 211 -11.13 15.03 10.00
C VAL A 211 -11.99 15.49 8.82
N ASP A 212 -13.15 16.08 9.12
CA ASP A 212 -14.05 16.59 8.10
C ASP A 212 -13.36 17.63 7.21
N LEU A 213 -13.40 17.38 5.89
CA LEU A 213 -12.88 18.30 4.89
C LEU A 213 -13.86 19.43 4.55
N THR A 214 -15.15 19.27 4.89
CA THR A 214 -16.19 20.27 4.61
C THR A 214 -17.04 20.53 5.85
N ARG A 215 -17.76 21.66 5.85
CA ARG A 215 -18.64 22.03 6.96
C ARG A 215 -19.96 21.25 6.99
N ASN A 216 -20.36 20.66 5.86
CA ASN A 216 -21.68 20.09 5.66
C ASN A 216 -21.62 18.56 5.51
N GLY A 217 -20.66 17.92 6.18
CA GLY A 217 -20.45 16.47 6.14
C GLY A 217 -19.37 16.02 5.17
N LYS A 218 -19.53 14.81 4.63
CA LYS A 218 -18.52 14.17 3.77
C LYS A 218 -18.55 14.79 2.37
N PRO A 219 -17.39 15.10 1.77
CA PRO A 219 -17.36 15.62 0.42
C PRO A 219 -17.82 14.55 -0.59
N ALA A 220 -18.56 14.97 -1.62
CA ALA A 220 -18.99 14.09 -2.72
C ALA A 220 -17.87 13.83 -3.74
N TRP A 221 -16.74 14.54 -3.63
CA TRP A 221 -15.58 14.42 -4.50
C TRP A 221 -14.30 14.63 -3.67
N VAL A 222 -13.18 14.10 -4.15
CA VAL A 222 -11.87 14.30 -3.52
C VAL A 222 -10.87 14.80 -4.57
N PRO A 223 -9.91 15.66 -4.19
CA PRO A 223 -8.80 16.00 -5.06
C PRO A 223 -8.02 14.73 -5.42
N ALA A 224 -7.80 14.51 -6.71
CA ALA A 224 -7.01 13.39 -7.20
C ALA A 224 -6.07 13.83 -8.32
N THR A 225 -4.92 13.16 -8.43
CA THR A 225 -3.98 13.28 -9.54
C THR A 225 -4.00 12.02 -10.39
N GLU A 226 -3.85 12.19 -11.70
CA GLU A 226 -3.57 11.11 -12.64
C GLU A 226 -2.09 11.19 -13.00
N ASP A 227 -1.32 10.18 -12.61
CA ASP A 227 0.10 10.08 -12.93
C ASP A 227 0.32 8.93 -13.89
N ARG A 228 1.27 9.09 -14.82
CA ARG A 228 1.64 8.07 -15.79
C ARG A 228 3.04 7.57 -15.49
N GLY A 229 3.26 6.30 -15.73
CA GLY A 229 4.50 5.67 -15.31
C GLY A 229 4.82 4.37 -15.99
N GLU A 230 5.90 3.78 -15.49
CA GLU A 230 6.42 2.49 -15.89
C GLU A 230 7.01 1.79 -14.66
N GLY A 231 7.34 0.52 -14.80
CA GLY A 231 7.89 -0.25 -13.70
C GLY A 231 8.28 -1.67 -14.05
N ILE A 232 8.68 -2.40 -13.02
CA ILE A 232 9.01 -3.81 -13.06
C ILE A 232 8.31 -4.50 -11.89
N PHE A 233 7.47 -5.46 -12.20
CA PHE A 233 6.87 -6.35 -11.23
C PHE A 233 7.68 -7.64 -11.12
N LEU A 234 7.99 -8.03 -9.89
CA LEU A 234 8.67 -9.28 -9.55
C LEU A 234 7.77 -10.09 -8.64
N GLN A 235 7.59 -11.37 -8.98
CA GLN A 235 6.86 -12.32 -8.16
C GLN A 235 7.82 -13.35 -7.59
N PHE A 236 7.69 -13.62 -6.30
CA PHE A 236 8.42 -14.69 -5.64
C PHE A 236 7.69 -16.02 -5.76
N ASP A 237 8.45 -17.10 -5.65
CA ASP A 237 7.92 -18.44 -5.50
C ASP A 237 7.17 -18.56 -4.15
N LEU A 238 5.85 -18.73 -4.23
CA LEU A 238 4.97 -18.72 -3.06
C LEU A 238 5.26 -19.87 -2.10
N ASP A 239 5.62 -21.04 -2.62
CA ASP A 239 5.94 -22.22 -1.80
C ASP A 239 7.25 -22.03 -1.05
N ALA A 240 8.26 -21.46 -1.71
CA ALA A 240 9.53 -21.10 -1.09
C ALA A 240 9.33 -20.03 -0.01
N VAL A 241 8.50 -19.01 -0.28
CA VAL A 241 8.16 -17.97 0.70
C VAL A 241 7.47 -18.57 1.91
N ALA A 242 6.45 -19.41 1.71
CA ALA A 242 5.74 -20.06 2.81
C ALA A 242 6.67 -20.94 3.68
N LYS A 243 7.54 -21.75 3.05
CA LYS A 243 8.54 -22.57 3.77
C LYS A 243 9.57 -21.71 4.52
N TRP A 244 9.96 -20.56 3.97
CA TRP A 244 10.86 -19.63 4.63
C TRP A 244 10.19 -18.91 5.80
N GLU A 245 8.94 -18.48 5.63
CA GLU A 245 8.16 -17.77 6.65
C GLU A 245 8.01 -18.59 7.92
N VAL A 246 7.61 -19.87 7.81
CA VAL A 246 7.51 -20.79 8.95
C VAL A 246 8.83 -20.90 9.73
N ARG A 247 9.97 -20.90 9.02
CA ARG A 247 11.29 -20.94 9.67
C ARG A 247 11.59 -19.65 10.42
N VAL A 248 11.28 -18.49 9.81
CA VAL A 248 11.54 -17.17 10.40
C VAL A 248 10.64 -16.89 11.59
N GLU A 249 9.38 -17.31 11.56
CA GLU A 249 8.42 -17.12 12.65
C GLU A 249 8.91 -17.70 13.98
N GLY A 250 9.65 -18.82 13.94
CA GLY A 250 10.23 -19.45 15.13
C GLY A 250 11.56 -18.85 15.60
N THR A 251 12.08 -17.80 14.95
CA THR A 251 13.40 -17.24 15.30
C THR A 251 13.32 -16.16 16.37
N ALA A 252 14.38 -16.05 17.17
CA ALA A 252 14.54 -14.94 18.12
C ALA A 252 14.56 -13.56 17.44
N LEU A 253 14.97 -13.51 16.17
CA LEU A 253 14.95 -12.28 15.38
C LEU A 253 13.53 -11.79 15.13
N TRP A 254 12.64 -12.69 14.68
CA TRP A 254 11.25 -12.33 14.43
C TRP A 254 10.53 -11.95 15.71
N GLU A 255 10.76 -12.68 16.82
CA GLU A 255 10.17 -12.30 18.11
C GLU A 255 10.68 -10.94 18.58
N ALA A 256 11.94 -10.57 18.32
CA ALA A 256 12.44 -9.23 18.60
C ALA A 256 11.71 -8.14 17.79
N HIS A 257 11.42 -8.39 16.51
CA HIS A 257 10.60 -7.49 15.69
C HIS A 257 9.17 -7.38 16.25
N ARG A 258 8.53 -8.51 16.59
CA ARG A 258 7.19 -8.52 17.21
C ARG A 258 7.15 -7.75 18.52
N GLU A 259 8.12 -7.96 19.39
CA GLU A 259 8.18 -7.26 20.67
C GLU A 259 8.44 -5.76 20.48
N SER A 260 9.31 -5.39 19.54
CA SER A 260 9.51 -3.98 19.19
C SER A 260 8.24 -3.33 18.64
N HIS A 261 7.45 -4.06 17.84
CA HIS A 261 6.15 -3.63 17.36
C HIS A 261 5.17 -3.43 18.53
N ARG A 262 5.04 -4.41 19.43
CA ARG A 262 4.15 -4.30 20.60
C ARG A 262 4.52 -3.12 21.50
N ARG A 263 5.81 -2.92 21.77
CA ARG A 263 6.30 -1.76 22.55
C ARG A 263 5.99 -0.44 21.84
N ASN A 264 6.28 -0.35 20.55
CA ASN A 264 6.01 0.84 19.75
C ASN A 264 4.53 1.17 19.72
N PHE A 265 3.69 0.15 19.50
CA PHE A 265 2.24 0.23 19.53
C PHE A 265 1.78 0.74 20.91
N ALA A 266 2.17 0.07 22.00
CA ALA A 266 1.77 0.47 23.36
C ALA A 266 2.21 1.90 23.74
N ARG A 267 3.41 2.33 23.33
CA ARG A 267 3.94 3.69 23.60
C ARG A 267 3.25 4.78 22.79
N ARG A 268 2.69 4.45 21.63
CA ARG A 268 2.11 5.40 20.67
C ARG A 268 0.59 5.26 20.51
N PHE A 269 -0.01 4.30 21.21
CA PHE A 269 -1.44 4.05 21.14
C PHE A 269 -2.20 5.22 21.74
N SER A 270 -3.18 5.73 20.98
CA SER A 270 -4.02 6.84 21.43
C SER A 270 -4.90 6.37 22.58
N GLU A 271 -4.91 7.10 23.71
CA GLU A 271 -5.82 6.87 24.85
C GLU A 271 -7.29 6.83 24.42
N THR A 272 -7.60 7.43 23.27
CA THR A 272 -8.96 7.54 22.73
C THR A 272 -9.29 6.47 21.68
N SER A 273 -8.36 5.57 21.35
CA SER A 273 -8.55 4.51 20.33
C SER A 273 -9.25 3.27 20.91
N LYS A 274 -9.98 2.55 20.06
CA LYS A 274 -10.55 1.24 20.41
C LYS A 274 -9.42 0.24 20.68
N ILE A 275 -9.53 -0.53 21.77
CA ILE A 275 -8.55 -1.58 22.13
C ILE A 275 -8.38 -2.55 20.96
N VAL A 276 -7.13 -2.83 20.62
CA VAL A 276 -6.74 -3.76 19.55
C VAL A 276 -5.56 -4.60 19.98
N ASN A 277 -5.57 -5.86 19.53
CA ASN A 277 -4.41 -6.71 19.62
C ASN A 277 -3.32 -6.21 18.64
N PRO A 278 -2.16 -5.73 19.12
CA PRO A 278 -1.09 -5.23 18.26
C PRO A 278 -0.64 -6.26 17.22
N ASP A 279 -0.64 -7.55 17.54
CA ASP A 279 -0.17 -8.59 16.61
C ASP A 279 -1.03 -8.69 15.35
N THR A 280 -2.31 -8.27 15.41
CA THR A 280 -3.18 -8.22 14.23
C THR A 280 -2.81 -7.09 13.25
N ARG A 281 -1.99 -6.14 13.69
CA ARG A 281 -1.53 -4.99 12.90
C ARG A 281 -0.10 -5.13 12.38
N LEU A 282 0.58 -6.23 12.71
CA LEU A 282 1.89 -6.54 12.18
C LEU A 282 1.73 -7.47 10.97
N PRO A 283 2.02 -7.00 9.74
CA PRO A 283 2.12 -7.87 8.58
C PRO A 283 3.07 -9.04 8.83
N SER A 284 2.78 -10.18 8.21
CA SER A 284 3.56 -11.40 8.40
C SER A 284 4.98 -11.27 7.80
N PRO A 285 5.93 -12.15 8.16
CA PRO A 285 7.33 -12.01 7.74
C PRO A 285 7.54 -11.86 6.23
N ARG A 286 6.69 -12.47 5.39
CA ARG A 286 6.76 -12.31 3.92
C ARG A 286 6.64 -10.87 3.48
N TYR A 287 5.84 -10.05 4.17
CA TYR A 287 5.70 -8.63 3.84
C TYR A 287 7.02 -7.91 4.05
N TRP A 288 7.69 -8.15 5.18
CA TRP A 288 8.96 -7.53 5.51
C TRP A 288 10.13 -8.06 4.68
N LEU A 289 10.05 -9.30 4.23
CA LEU A 289 10.95 -9.85 3.19
C LEU A 289 10.85 -9.03 1.91
N VAL A 290 9.64 -8.91 1.35
CA VAL A 290 9.40 -8.21 0.08
C VAL A 290 9.73 -6.73 0.20
N HIS A 291 9.37 -6.08 1.32
CA HIS A 291 9.71 -4.69 1.63
C HIS A 291 11.23 -4.46 1.80
N THR A 292 11.95 -5.37 2.45
CA THR A 292 13.42 -5.22 2.52
C THR A 292 14.05 -5.41 1.14
N PHE A 293 13.51 -6.32 0.33
CA PHE A 293 14.00 -6.57 -1.02
C PHE A 293 13.75 -5.40 -1.98
N SER A 294 12.55 -4.80 -1.95
CA SER A 294 12.23 -3.61 -2.76
C SER A 294 13.18 -2.46 -2.47
N HIS A 295 13.58 -2.26 -1.22
CA HIS A 295 14.52 -1.22 -0.82
C HIS A 295 15.91 -1.39 -1.42
N ILE A 296 16.47 -2.60 -1.39
CA ILE A 296 17.78 -2.83 -2.01
C ILE A 296 17.70 -2.73 -3.54
N LEU A 297 16.56 -3.09 -4.13
CA LEU A 297 16.33 -2.95 -5.57
C LEU A 297 16.18 -1.49 -5.99
N ILE A 298 15.41 -0.67 -5.27
CA ILE A 298 15.27 0.77 -5.56
C ILE A 298 16.65 1.42 -5.62
N ARG A 299 17.51 1.12 -4.64
CA ARG A 299 18.87 1.68 -4.58
C ARG A 299 19.71 1.25 -5.77
N GLU A 300 19.65 -0.02 -6.15
CA GLU A 300 20.44 -0.54 -7.27
C GLU A 300 19.88 -0.04 -8.62
N MET A 301 18.58 -0.14 -8.85
CA MET A 301 17.90 0.31 -10.07
C MET A 301 18.05 1.81 -10.32
N ALA A 302 18.13 2.64 -9.28
CA ALA A 302 18.40 4.08 -9.42
C ALA A 302 19.75 4.36 -10.09
N MET A 303 20.75 3.47 -9.94
CA MET A 303 22.06 3.63 -10.59
C MET A 303 22.01 3.36 -12.11
N TYR A 304 21.00 2.65 -12.59
CA TYR A 304 20.91 2.19 -13.99
C TYR A 304 19.75 2.81 -14.78
N SER A 305 18.66 3.19 -14.12
CA SER A 305 17.42 3.66 -14.77
C SER A 305 17.48 5.11 -15.25
N GLY A 306 18.45 5.90 -14.77
CA GLY A 306 18.51 7.34 -14.99
C GLY A 306 17.60 8.16 -14.07
N TYR A 307 16.82 7.49 -13.20
CA TYR A 307 15.99 8.13 -12.17
C TYR A 307 16.70 8.14 -10.81
N GLY A 308 16.54 9.22 -10.05
CA GLY A 308 16.98 9.26 -8.66
C GLY A 308 16.19 8.27 -7.81
N ALA A 309 16.81 7.71 -6.76
CA ALA A 309 16.16 6.74 -5.89
C ALA A 309 14.85 7.26 -5.26
N ALA A 310 14.76 8.56 -4.98
CA ALA A 310 13.57 9.21 -4.43
C ALA A 310 12.38 9.30 -5.42
N SER A 311 12.64 9.10 -6.72
CA SER A 311 11.64 9.07 -7.81
C SER A 311 11.13 7.66 -8.12
N LEU A 312 11.76 6.63 -7.53
CA LEU A 312 11.29 5.26 -7.59
C LEU A 312 10.43 4.97 -6.36
N THR A 313 9.30 4.33 -6.56
CA THR A 313 8.35 3.96 -5.50
C THR A 313 8.12 2.47 -5.53
N GLU A 314 7.99 1.87 -4.36
CA GLU A 314 7.56 0.48 -4.23
C GLU A 314 6.05 0.38 -4.16
N ARG A 315 5.55 -0.78 -4.56
CA ARG A 315 4.19 -1.23 -4.29
C ARG A 315 4.25 -2.70 -3.92
N ILE A 316 3.83 -3.04 -2.70
CA ILE A 316 4.07 -4.35 -2.10
C ILE A 316 2.82 -5.23 -2.14
N TYR A 317 2.94 -6.43 -2.73
CA TYR A 317 1.91 -7.46 -2.74
C TYR A 317 2.35 -8.65 -1.88
N ALA A 318 2.08 -8.61 -0.59
CA ALA A 318 2.56 -9.64 0.33
C ALA A 318 1.55 -9.93 1.44
N TRP A 319 0.84 -11.04 1.33
CA TRP A 319 -0.13 -11.50 2.32
C TRP A 319 -0.30 -13.01 2.28
N SER A 320 -0.70 -13.58 3.42
CA SER A 320 -1.03 -15.00 3.54
C SER A 320 -2.38 -15.33 2.90
N GLU A 321 -2.53 -16.58 2.50
CA GLU A 321 -3.79 -17.12 2.01
C GLU A 321 -4.87 -17.00 3.10
N ALA A 322 -6.08 -16.62 2.67
CA ALA A 322 -7.28 -16.57 3.49
C ALA A 322 -8.47 -17.12 2.66
N PRO A 323 -9.61 -17.48 3.27
CA PRO A 323 -10.70 -18.20 2.59
C PRO A 323 -11.22 -17.56 1.29
N GLN A 324 -11.05 -16.25 1.09
CA GLN A 324 -11.48 -15.52 -0.10
C GLN A 324 -10.32 -14.79 -0.81
N ARG A 325 -9.07 -15.08 -0.42
CA ARG A 325 -7.88 -14.37 -0.88
C ARG A 325 -6.71 -15.33 -1.04
N GLU A 326 -6.29 -15.51 -2.29
CA GLU A 326 -5.06 -16.22 -2.63
C GLU A 326 -3.85 -15.56 -2.00
N ALA A 327 -2.82 -16.34 -1.63
CA ALA A 327 -1.57 -15.78 -1.16
C ALA A 327 -0.88 -14.90 -2.21
N ALA A 328 -0.17 -13.87 -1.76
CA ALA A 328 0.70 -13.07 -2.61
C ALA A 328 2.08 -12.89 -1.98
N ALA A 329 3.10 -12.85 -2.84
CA ALA A 329 4.46 -12.43 -2.52
C ALA A 329 5.11 -11.88 -3.78
N GLY A 330 5.10 -10.56 -3.92
CA GLY A 330 5.68 -9.85 -5.04
C GLY A 330 5.68 -8.36 -4.81
N LEU A 331 6.34 -7.64 -5.69
CA LEU A 331 6.46 -6.19 -5.62
C LEU A 331 6.46 -5.59 -7.01
N LEU A 332 6.06 -4.33 -7.10
CA LEU A 332 6.25 -3.49 -8.26
C LEU A 332 7.16 -2.32 -7.88
N ILE A 333 8.33 -2.20 -8.51
CA ILE A 333 9.10 -0.95 -8.47
C ILE A 333 8.65 -0.13 -9.66
N CYS A 334 8.22 1.10 -9.39
CA CYS A 334 7.69 1.96 -10.44
C CYS A 334 8.11 3.40 -10.26
N THR A 335 8.05 4.15 -11.35
CA THR A 335 8.21 5.59 -11.35
C THR A 335 7.04 6.22 -12.08
N THR A 336 6.57 7.34 -11.58
CA THR A 336 5.41 8.06 -12.11
C THR A 336 5.71 9.54 -12.20
N ALA A 337 5.24 10.16 -13.29
CA ALA A 337 5.24 11.60 -13.49
C ALA A 337 3.80 12.07 -13.71
N SER A 338 3.51 13.29 -13.24
CA SER A 338 2.22 13.96 -13.43
C SER A 338 2.15 14.74 -14.76
N ASP A 339 3.26 14.82 -15.50
CA ASP A 339 3.32 15.48 -16.79
C ASP A 339 2.83 14.60 -17.94
N SER A 340 2.55 15.25 -19.07
CA SER A 340 2.08 14.57 -20.28
C SER A 340 3.20 13.94 -21.11
N GLU A 341 4.47 14.27 -20.83
CA GLU A 341 5.64 13.69 -21.51
C GLU A 341 5.90 12.25 -21.05
N GLY A 342 5.49 11.90 -19.82
CA GLY A 342 5.52 10.54 -19.30
C GLY A 342 6.93 10.09 -18.93
N THR A 343 7.13 8.78 -18.82
CA THR A 343 8.43 8.19 -18.48
C THR A 343 9.21 7.82 -19.74
N LEU A 344 10.54 7.86 -19.64
CA LEU A 344 11.45 7.69 -20.79
C LEU A 344 11.81 6.22 -21.09
N GLY A 345 11.19 5.25 -20.41
CA GLY A 345 11.49 3.82 -20.58
C GLY A 345 12.69 3.33 -19.78
N GLY A 346 13.37 4.19 -19.02
CA GLY A 346 14.63 3.88 -18.35
C GLY A 346 14.52 2.80 -17.27
N LEU A 347 13.42 2.76 -16.52
CA LEU A 347 13.18 1.76 -15.49
C LEU A 347 12.69 0.45 -16.10
N VAL A 348 11.70 0.48 -17.00
CA VAL A 348 11.18 -0.77 -17.61
C VAL A 348 12.24 -1.46 -18.47
N ALA A 349 13.16 -0.72 -19.10
CA ALA A 349 14.31 -1.28 -19.81
C ALA A 349 15.27 -2.07 -18.91
N LEU A 350 15.17 -1.94 -17.57
CA LEU A 350 15.93 -2.78 -16.64
C LEU A 350 15.36 -4.20 -16.53
N SER A 351 14.14 -4.47 -17.04
CA SER A 351 13.50 -5.78 -16.97
C SER A 351 14.06 -6.80 -17.97
N GLU A 352 14.92 -6.37 -18.88
CA GLU A 352 15.63 -7.26 -19.80
C GLU A 352 16.37 -8.37 -19.04
N PRO A 353 16.24 -9.66 -19.44
CA PRO A 353 16.59 -10.80 -18.60
C PRO A 353 17.99 -10.74 -17.97
N GLY A 354 19.01 -10.49 -18.78
CA GLY A 354 20.40 -10.42 -18.31
C GLY A 354 20.71 -9.17 -17.47
N ARG A 355 20.02 -8.05 -17.76
CA ARG A 355 20.21 -6.79 -17.03
C ARG A 355 19.58 -6.87 -15.65
N LEU A 356 18.33 -7.33 -15.57
CA LEU A 356 17.63 -7.52 -14.30
C LEU A 356 18.37 -8.52 -13.41
N GLN A 357 18.84 -9.63 -13.98
CA GLN A 357 19.67 -10.60 -13.27
C GLN A 357 20.89 -9.92 -12.63
N GLY A 358 21.67 -9.17 -13.41
CA GLY A 358 22.84 -8.45 -12.90
C GLY A 358 22.52 -7.46 -11.78
N ILE A 359 21.40 -6.73 -11.90
CA ILE A 359 20.91 -5.78 -10.88
C ILE A 359 20.52 -6.51 -9.60
N VAL A 360 19.72 -7.58 -9.68
CA VAL A 360 19.29 -8.34 -8.50
C VAL A 360 20.48 -8.94 -7.76
N LEU A 361 21.41 -9.57 -8.49
CA LEU A 361 22.63 -10.12 -7.92
C LEU A 361 23.49 -9.04 -7.24
N SER A 362 23.63 -7.88 -7.88
CA SER A 362 24.40 -6.77 -7.32
C SER A 362 23.73 -6.19 -6.07
N ALA A 363 22.41 -6.03 -6.08
CA ALA A 363 21.63 -5.58 -4.93
C ALA A 363 21.79 -6.53 -3.74
N LEU A 364 21.68 -7.85 -3.95
CA LEU A 364 21.85 -8.86 -2.91
C LEU A 364 23.29 -8.89 -2.36
N ARG A 365 24.30 -8.81 -3.24
CA ARG A 365 25.71 -8.73 -2.83
C ARG A 365 26.00 -7.47 -2.02
N ARG A 366 25.42 -6.32 -2.39
CA ARG A 366 25.52 -5.09 -1.59
C ARG A 366 24.78 -5.22 -0.27
N ALA A 367 23.63 -5.89 -0.24
CA ALA A 367 22.93 -6.17 1.01
C ALA A 367 23.77 -7.04 1.96
N ALA A 368 24.72 -7.83 1.46
CA ALA A 368 25.58 -8.66 2.31
C ALA A 368 26.54 -7.87 3.19
N ARG A 369 26.81 -6.60 2.88
CA ARG A 369 27.79 -5.77 3.60
C ARG A 369 27.35 -4.32 3.70
N CYS A 370 27.49 -3.74 4.88
CA CYS A 370 27.28 -2.32 5.13
C CYS A 370 28.57 -1.69 5.64
N SER A 371 28.83 -0.42 5.27
CA SER A 371 29.98 0.33 5.81
C SER A 371 29.88 0.56 7.32
N SER A 372 28.70 0.36 7.91
CA SER A 372 28.45 0.43 9.34
C SER A 372 28.46 -0.96 10.01
N ASP A 373 28.84 -2.02 9.31
CA ASP A 373 29.04 -3.33 9.93
C ASP A 373 30.31 -3.31 10.82
N PRO A 374 30.31 -4.03 11.97
CA PRO A 374 29.30 -4.99 12.42
C PRO A 374 28.07 -4.36 13.10
N VAL A 375 28.12 -3.08 13.47
CA VAL A 375 27.03 -2.41 14.22
C VAL A 375 25.68 -2.49 13.49
N CYS A 376 25.68 -2.34 12.16
CA CYS A 376 24.47 -2.50 11.36
C CYS A 376 24.04 -3.98 11.27
N ALA A 377 24.89 -4.89 10.79
CA ALA A 377 24.56 -6.32 10.64
C ALA A 377 24.03 -6.96 11.93
N MET A 378 24.61 -6.60 13.07
CA MET A 378 24.28 -7.19 14.36
C MET A 378 23.08 -6.54 15.06
N ARG A 379 22.59 -5.38 14.58
CA ARG A 379 21.48 -4.65 15.21
C ARG A 379 20.21 -5.48 15.25
N THR A 380 19.62 -5.62 16.43
CA THR A 380 18.34 -6.30 16.63
C THR A 380 17.48 -5.38 17.51
N PRO A 381 16.22 -5.10 17.16
CA PRO A 381 15.41 -4.15 17.92
C PRO A 381 15.13 -4.69 19.33
N ALA A 382 15.56 -3.96 20.35
CA ALA A 382 15.50 -4.37 21.75
C ALA A 382 15.20 -3.18 22.67
N ASP A 383 14.68 -3.43 23.87
CA ASP A 383 14.49 -2.39 24.88
C ASP A 383 15.86 -1.97 25.45
N PRO A 384 16.11 -0.68 25.77
CA PRO A 384 15.20 0.47 25.77
C PRO A 384 15.06 1.19 24.42
N GLU A 385 15.71 0.68 23.37
CA GLU A 385 15.73 1.34 22.05
C GLU A 385 14.34 1.30 21.40
N ASP A 386 13.96 2.41 20.76
CA ASP A 386 12.60 2.61 20.20
C ASP A 386 12.57 2.49 18.67
N PHE A 387 13.66 2.05 18.05
CA PHE A 387 13.69 1.84 16.61
C PHE A 387 13.01 0.52 16.20
N LEU A 388 12.40 0.54 15.02
CA LEU A 388 11.62 -0.57 14.46
C LEU A 388 12.36 -1.34 13.36
N HIS A 389 13.68 -1.24 13.23
CA HIS A 389 14.44 -1.91 12.17
C HIS A 389 15.54 -2.80 12.76
N GLY A 390 15.94 -3.81 11.99
CA GLY A 390 17.02 -4.73 12.35
C GLY A 390 18.32 -4.35 11.66
N ALA A 391 18.87 -5.26 10.86
CA ALA A 391 20.12 -5.04 10.13
C ALA A 391 19.95 -4.10 8.92
N ALA A 392 19.51 -2.86 9.16
CA ALA A 392 19.24 -1.84 8.16
C ALA A 392 19.70 -0.46 8.66
N CYS A 393 20.15 0.39 7.74
CA CYS A 393 20.47 1.79 8.01
C CYS A 393 20.42 2.61 6.70
N HIS A 394 20.73 3.91 6.80
CA HIS A 394 20.80 4.81 5.64
C HIS A 394 21.77 4.36 4.54
N THR A 395 22.88 3.70 4.91
CA THR A 395 23.89 3.24 3.96
C THR A 395 23.43 2.04 3.13
N CYS A 396 22.63 1.13 3.71
CA CYS A 396 22.32 -0.14 3.06
C CYS A 396 20.86 -0.30 2.61
N CYS A 397 19.88 0.14 3.40
CA CYS A 397 18.47 -0.21 3.17
C CYS A 397 17.49 0.95 3.25
N PHE A 398 17.77 2.06 3.94
CA PHE A 398 16.75 3.11 3.98
C PHE A 398 16.58 3.76 2.60
N ALA A 399 15.32 4.00 2.27
CA ALA A 399 14.86 4.71 1.09
C ALA A 399 14.20 6.05 1.48
N SER A 400 13.93 6.89 0.48
CA SER A 400 13.17 8.13 0.68
C SER A 400 11.78 7.83 1.22
N GLU A 401 11.20 8.75 2.00
CA GLU A 401 9.81 8.66 2.45
C GLU A 401 8.84 8.57 1.26
N THR A 402 9.14 9.29 0.16
CA THR A 402 8.35 9.25 -1.08
C THR A 402 8.41 7.90 -1.80
N SER A 403 9.40 7.06 -1.48
CA SER A 403 9.64 5.78 -2.15
C SER A 403 9.05 4.58 -1.41
N CYS A 404 8.83 4.70 -0.09
CA CYS A 404 8.55 3.60 0.82
C CYS A 404 7.11 3.65 1.34
N GLU A 405 6.38 2.52 1.30
CA GLU A 405 4.99 2.44 1.77
C GLU A 405 4.88 2.32 3.31
N LYS A 406 5.97 1.95 4.00
CA LYS A 406 6.00 1.68 5.44
C LYS A 406 7.07 2.44 6.22
N ALA A 407 7.48 3.61 5.74
CA ALA A 407 8.36 4.55 6.44
C ALA A 407 9.65 3.90 7.01
N ASN A 408 10.31 3.05 6.21
CA ASN A 408 11.51 2.31 6.57
C ASN A 408 11.39 1.41 7.83
N ARG A 409 10.17 1.06 8.25
CA ARG A 409 9.93 0.19 9.42
C ARG A 409 10.21 -1.27 9.08
N PHE A 410 10.72 -2.01 10.06
CA PHE A 410 10.98 -3.46 10.05
C PHE A 410 11.89 -3.96 8.92
N LEU A 411 12.67 -3.07 8.31
CA LEU A 411 13.72 -3.43 7.36
C LEU A 411 14.81 -4.25 8.05
N ASP A 412 15.22 -5.35 7.43
CA ASP A 412 16.27 -6.21 7.96
C ASP A 412 16.91 -7.08 6.88
N ARG A 413 18.18 -6.83 6.55
CA ARG A 413 18.93 -7.59 5.52
C ARG A 413 19.01 -9.09 5.81
N ARG A 414 18.89 -9.49 7.07
CA ARG A 414 18.86 -10.92 7.47
C ARG A 414 17.62 -11.67 6.96
N LEU A 415 16.55 -10.97 6.59
CA LEU A 415 15.41 -11.60 5.93
C LEU A 415 15.76 -12.02 4.49
N LEU A 416 16.71 -11.32 3.85
CA LEU A 416 17.12 -11.57 2.48
C LEU A 416 18.23 -12.59 2.38
N ILE A 417 19.26 -12.46 3.21
CA ILE A 417 20.52 -13.18 3.05
C ILE A 417 21.15 -13.52 4.40
N ASP A 418 21.98 -14.57 4.41
CA ASP A 418 22.67 -15.03 5.60
C ASP A 418 23.77 -14.05 6.00
N ILE A 419 23.49 -13.18 6.98
CA ILE A 419 24.49 -12.29 7.59
C ILE A 419 24.55 -12.48 9.12
N PRO A 420 25.67 -12.16 9.77
CA PRO A 420 25.86 -12.40 11.20
C PRO A 420 24.81 -11.71 12.08
N THR A 421 24.38 -12.41 13.12
CA THR A 421 23.55 -11.89 14.22
C THR A 421 24.43 -11.56 15.43
N ALA A 422 24.06 -10.56 16.23
CA ALA A 422 24.78 -10.26 17.48
C ALA A 422 24.74 -11.44 18.46
N ASN A 423 23.54 -12.00 18.59
CA ASN A 423 23.19 -13.01 19.58
C ASN A 423 22.43 -14.14 18.88
N GLY A 424 22.83 -15.39 19.14
CA GLY A 424 22.14 -16.58 18.64
C GLY A 424 22.55 -17.02 17.22
N PRO A 425 21.90 -18.05 16.69
CA PRO A 425 22.23 -18.60 15.38
C PRO A 425 21.92 -17.61 14.25
N THR A 426 22.65 -17.74 13.14
CA THR A 426 22.33 -17.02 11.89
C THR A 426 20.90 -17.35 11.47
N VAL A 427 20.12 -16.31 11.18
CA VAL A 427 18.78 -16.48 10.60
C VAL A 427 18.96 -16.79 9.11
N PRO A 428 18.38 -17.90 8.60
CA PRO A 428 18.47 -18.22 7.18
C PRO A 428 17.70 -17.17 6.36
N GLY A 429 18.44 -16.39 5.57
CA GLY A 429 17.88 -15.46 4.61
C GLY A 429 17.15 -16.19 3.48
N PHE A 430 16.19 -15.51 2.87
CA PHE A 430 15.38 -16.10 1.80
C PHE A 430 16.21 -16.55 0.59
N PHE A 431 17.22 -15.76 0.20
CA PHE A 431 18.14 -16.04 -0.90
C PHE A 431 19.40 -16.80 -0.44
N GLY A 432 19.49 -17.16 0.85
CA GLY A 432 20.63 -17.87 1.42
C GLY A 432 21.91 -17.05 1.54
N SER A 433 23.06 -17.73 1.45
CA SER A 433 24.38 -17.12 1.65
C SER A 433 24.84 -16.32 0.44
N ALA A 434 25.45 -15.15 0.69
CA ALA A 434 26.01 -14.29 -0.35
C ALA A 434 27.06 -14.96 -1.25
N HIS A 435 27.67 -16.07 -0.80
CA HIS A 435 28.62 -16.85 -1.60
C HIS A 435 27.94 -17.82 -2.60
N GLY A 436 26.65 -18.10 -2.40
CA GLY A 436 25.84 -18.93 -3.28
C GLY A 436 24.93 -18.15 -4.23
N ILE A 437 25.08 -16.82 -4.29
CA ILE A 437 24.25 -15.88 -5.09
C ILE A 437 25.06 -15.25 -6.24
#